data_AF-A0A962UE56-F1
#
_entry.id   AF-A0A962UE56-F1
#
_cell.length_a   1.000
_cell.length_b   1.000
_cell.length_c   1.000
_cell.angle_alpha   90.00
_cell.angle_beta   90.00
_cell.angle_gamma   90.00
#
_symmetry.space_group_name_H-M   'P 1'
#
loop_
_entity.id
_entity.type
_entity.pdbx_description
1 polymer ?
#
loop_
_entity_poly.entity_id
_entity_poly.type
_entity_poly.pdbx_seq_one_letter_code
_entity_poly.pdbx_strand_id
1 'polypeptide(L)'
;MYPFCSGNSQSFVRFCPPEVLKMRAKSWVTGLVMSFVAAGTGWAAEVNVPPGVDTLNAAIAAATNGDTLILETGTYSCSDAVNNPFLVNKSLTIRANTNGADAMISCAFTIAGPGISVVVQGLDFSTNINVDQAADVKILQNSLFNSADIHVTDYKTTEGDGSLTVVGNYLGPGGLIAEIYSNDAYIAGNLMDQGRA
;
A
#
# COMPACT_ATOMS: atom_id res chain seq x y z
N MET A 1 -33.03 -39.01 -25.10
CA MET A 1 -32.88 -40.48 -25.12
C MET A 1 -32.65 -40.88 -23.67
N TYR A 2 -33.69 -41.32 -22.97
CA TYR A 2 -33.63 -41.74 -21.56
C TYR A 2 -34.06 -43.21 -21.51
N PRO A 3 -33.36 -44.10 -20.80
CA PRO A 3 -33.79 -45.49 -20.72
C PRO A 3 -34.93 -45.63 -19.70
N PHE A 4 -36.07 -46.09 -20.22
CA PHE A 4 -37.13 -46.76 -19.49
C PHE A 4 -36.62 -48.12 -18.99
N CYS A 5 -36.83 -48.45 -17.72
CA CYS A 5 -36.76 -49.83 -17.25
C CYS A 5 -38.19 -50.41 -17.20
N SER A 6 -38.35 -51.53 -17.90
CA SER A 6 -39.56 -52.33 -18.09
C SER A 6 -39.46 -53.64 -17.30
N GLY A 7 -40.59 -54.17 -16.83
CA GLY A 7 -40.72 -55.53 -16.27
C GLY A 7 -41.19 -55.53 -14.81
N ASN A 8 -42.48 -55.46 -14.46
CA ASN A 8 -43.62 -56.38 -14.67
C ASN A 8 -43.76 -57.45 -13.58
N SER A 9 -44.97 -57.44 -12.98
CA SER A 9 -45.69 -58.46 -12.21
C SER A 9 -44.95 -59.26 -11.12
N GLN A 10 -45.38 -59.08 -9.86
CA GLN A 10 -46.05 -60.09 -9.03
C GLN A 10 -46.37 -59.46 -7.65
N SER A 11 -47.67 -59.27 -7.39
CA SER A 11 -48.36 -59.56 -6.12
C SER A 11 -47.57 -59.43 -4.81
N PHE A 12 -47.64 -58.28 -4.14
CA PHE A 12 -47.92 -58.22 -2.69
C PHE A 12 -48.16 -56.77 -2.25
N VAL A 13 -49.38 -56.46 -1.81
CA VAL A 13 -49.66 -55.25 -1.03
C VAL A 13 -49.08 -55.50 0.36
N ARG A 14 -47.92 -54.92 0.68
CA ARG A 14 -47.42 -54.85 2.05
C ARG A 14 -47.65 -53.45 2.60
N PHE A 15 -48.61 -53.37 3.52
CA PHE A 15 -48.67 -52.34 4.56
C PHE A 15 -47.34 -52.35 5.33
N CYS A 16 -46.68 -51.19 5.42
CA CYS A 16 -45.64 -50.95 6.41
C CYS A 16 -46.13 -49.82 7.35
N PRO A 17 -46.24 -50.05 8.67
CA PRO A 17 -46.80 -49.11 9.64
C PRO A 17 -45.87 -47.91 9.91
N PRO A 18 -46.39 -46.79 10.44
CA PRO A 18 -45.57 -45.62 10.75
C PRO A 18 -44.65 -45.92 11.94
N GLU A 19 -43.34 -45.96 11.69
CA GLU A 19 -42.35 -46.00 12.75
C GLU A 19 -42.27 -44.64 13.46
N VAL A 20 -42.50 -44.69 14.76
CA VAL A 20 -42.48 -43.57 15.70
C VAL A 20 -41.04 -43.07 15.84
N LEU A 21 -40.72 -42.00 15.10
CA LEU A 21 -39.44 -41.29 15.21
C LEU A 21 -39.39 -40.54 16.55
N LYS A 22 -38.74 -41.16 17.55
CA LYS A 22 -38.41 -40.51 18.83
C LYS A 22 -37.41 -39.37 18.58
N MET A 23 -37.93 -38.15 18.54
CA MET A 23 -37.14 -36.92 18.58
C MET A 23 -36.27 -36.90 19.84
N ARG A 24 -34.96 -37.08 19.68
CA ARG A 24 -33.98 -36.62 20.66
C ARG A 24 -33.53 -35.23 20.26
N ALA A 25 -34.03 -34.24 20.98
CA ALA A 25 -33.56 -32.87 20.93
C ALA A 25 -32.06 -32.81 21.18
N LYS A 26 -31.31 -32.28 20.21
CA LYS A 26 -29.94 -31.83 20.42
C LYS A 26 -29.86 -30.38 19.95
N SER A 27 -30.11 -29.50 20.92
CA SER A 27 -29.82 -28.08 20.85
C SER A 27 -28.33 -27.90 20.53
N TRP A 28 -28.04 -27.36 19.35
CA TRP A 28 -26.75 -26.75 19.02
C TRP A 28 -27.08 -25.40 18.41
N VAL A 29 -27.17 -24.40 19.28
CA VAL A 29 -27.02 -23.00 18.92
C VAL A 29 -25.60 -22.86 18.38
N THR A 30 -25.46 -22.68 17.07
CA THR A 30 -24.18 -22.29 16.47
C THR A 30 -24.40 -20.96 15.77
N GLY A 31 -23.68 -19.96 16.27
CA GLY A 31 -23.94 -18.55 16.09
C GLY A 31 -23.88 -18.12 14.63
N LEU A 32 -24.91 -17.35 14.26
CA LEU A 32 -24.91 -16.46 13.11
C LEU A 32 -23.82 -15.40 13.34
N VAL A 33 -22.63 -15.60 12.79
CA VAL A 33 -21.63 -14.53 12.65
C VAL A 33 -22.16 -13.58 11.59
N MET A 34 -22.80 -12.48 12.03
CA MET A 34 -23.09 -11.35 11.15
C MET A 34 -21.77 -10.72 10.73
N SER A 35 -21.31 -11.05 9.52
CA SER A 35 -20.29 -10.27 8.83
C SER A 35 -20.87 -8.89 8.52
N PHE A 36 -20.53 -7.92 9.35
CA PHE A 36 -20.80 -6.51 9.11
C PHE A 36 -19.86 -6.06 7.98
N VAL A 37 -20.35 -6.12 6.73
CA VAL A 37 -19.67 -5.46 5.61
C VAL A 37 -19.95 -3.98 5.74
N ALA A 38 -19.10 -3.28 6.49
CA ALA A 38 -19.05 -1.82 6.44
C ALA A 38 -18.41 -1.42 5.11
N ALA A 39 -19.23 -1.28 4.06
CA ALA A 39 -18.88 -0.48 2.91
C ALA A 39 -18.93 1.00 3.32
N GLY A 40 -17.92 1.42 4.09
CA GLY A 40 -17.68 2.83 4.36
C GLY A 40 -17.31 3.49 3.05
N THR A 41 -18.08 4.47 2.62
CA THR A 41 -17.62 5.45 1.63
C THR A 41 -16.36 6.08 2.20
N GLY A 42 -15.19 5.63 1.73
CA GLY A 42 -13.89 6.01 2.26
C GLY A 42 -13.64 7.48 1.97
N TRP A 43 -13.74 8.31 2.99
CA TRP A 43 -13.11 9.62 2.98
C TRP A 43 -11.63 9.36 3.27
N ALA A 44 -10.74 9.98 2.49
CA ALA A 44 -9.30 9.90 2.73
C ALA A 44 -9.02 10.18 4.21
N ALA A 45 -8.56 9.17 4.94
CA ALA A 45 -8.31 9.27 6.37
C ALA A 45 -6.91 9.84 6.60
N GLU A 46 -6.80 10.73 7.58
CA GLU A 46 -5.50 11.11 8.12
C GLU A 46 -5.13 10.15 9.25
N VAL A 47 -3.96 9.52 9.13
CA VAL A 47 -3.44 8.55 10.09
C VAL A 47 -2.11 9.05 10.62
N ASN A 48 -2.06 9.33 11.92
CA ASN A 48 -0.80 9.63 12.60
C ASN A 48 0.01 8.34 12.79
N VAL A 49 1.25 8.38 12.35
CA VAL A 49 2.18 7.25 12.44
C VAL A 49 3.29 7.63 13.42
N PRO A 50 3.43 6.92 14.55
CA PRO A 50 4.54 7.13 15.47
C PRO A 50 5.86 6.55 14.91
N PRO A 51 7.02 7.13 15.26
CA PRO A 51 8.32 6.61 14.84
C PRO A 51 8.60 5.23 15.46
N GLY A 52 9.39 4.43 14.76
CA GLY A 52 9.77 3.09 15.23
C GLY A 52 10.22 2.15 14.12
N VAL A 53 10.49 0.90 14.53
CA VAL A 53 10.81 -0.19 13.62
C VAL A 53 9.51 -0.75 13.04
N ASP A 54 9.43 -0.86 11.71
CA ASP A 54 8.30 -1.39 10.95
C ASP A 54 6.95 -0.67 11.15
N THR A 55 6.92 0.45 11.89
CA THR A 55 5.68 1.21 12.14
C THR A 55 5.12 1.80 10.86
N LEU A 56 5.98 2.32 9.97
CA LEU A 56 5.58 2.83 8.66
C LEU A 56 5.07 1.71 7.74
N ASN A 57 5.69 0.53 7.76
CA ASN A 57 5.20 -0.63 7.00
C ASN A 57 3.81 -1.07 7.49
N ALA A 58 3.60 -1.13 8.80
CA ALA A 58 2.30 -1.43 9.38
C ALA A 58 1.25 -0.38 8.99
N ALA A 59 1.62 0.91 9.00
CA ALA A 59 0.74 1.99 8.58
C ALA A 59 0.39 1.91 7.09
N ILE A 60 1.37 1.67 6.21
CA ILE A 60 1.13 1.47 4.79
C ILE A 60 0.22 0.26 4.56
N ALA A 61 0.45 -0.85 5.26
CA ALA A 61 -0.38 -2.05 5.16
C ALA A 61 -1.84 -1.78 5.57
N ALA A 62 -2.05 -1.05 6.67
CA ALA A 62 -3.37 -0.69 7.18
C ALA A 62 -4.10 0.40 6.37
N ALA A 63 -3.36 1.27 5.68
CA ALA A 63 -3.91 2.37 4.92
C ALA A 63 -4.76 1.90 3.73
N THR A 64 -5.76 2.70 3.38
CA THR A 64 -6.60 2.55 2.19
C THR A 64 -6.17 3.53 1.10
N ASN A 65 -6.61 3.28 -0.13
CA ASN A 65 -6.30 4.17 -1.25
C ASN A 65 -6.84 5.58 -1.01
N GLY A 66 -5.96 6.57 -1.11
CA GLY A 66 -6.25 7.98 -0.88
C GLY A 66 -5.89 8.47 0.52
N ASP A 67 -5.51 7.59 1.44
CA ASP A 67 -5.19 7.98 2.81
C ASP A 67 -3.92 8.85 2.91
N THR A 68 -3.89 9.66 3.96
CA THR A 68 -2.75 10.51 4.30
C THR A 68 -2.09 10.00 5.57
N LEU A 69 -0.86 9.53 5.45
CA LEU A 69 0.01 9.16 6.56
C LEU A 69 0.77 10.40 7.03
N ILE A 70 0.52 10.80 8.26
CA ILE A 70 1.20 11.91 8.92
C ILE A 70 2.27 11.32 9.83
N LEU A 71 3.53 11.49 9.44
CA LEU A 71 4.67 10.96 10.19
C LEU A 71 5.04 11.94 11.30
N GLU A 72 5.02 11.45 12.53
CA GLU A 72 5.57 12.16 13.69
C GLU A 72 7.10 12.25 13.61
N THR A 73 7.67 13.22 14.33
CA THR A 73 9.12 13.41 14.39
C THR A 73 9.81 12.17 14.98
N GLY A 74 10.85 11.70 14.30
CA GLY A 74 11.65 10.55 14.73
C GLY A 74 12.12 9.69 13.57
N THR A 75 12.77 8.58 13.90
CA THR A 75 13.36 7.68 12.90
C THR A 75 12.42 6.51 12.59
N TYR A 76 12.17 6.32 11.30
CA TYR A 76 11.47 5.16 10.76
C TYR A 76 12.49 4.21 10.17
N SER A 77 12.55 3.03 10.76
CA SER A 77 13.45 1.95 10.36
C SER A 77 12.65 0.70 10.04
N CYS A 78 13.24 -0.21 9.30
CA CYS A 78 12.68 -1.53 9.05
C CYS A 78 13.54 -2.57 9.76
N SER A 79 12.95 -3.72 10.09
CA SER A 79 13.70 -4.83 10.66
C SER A 79 14.71 -5.43 9.68
N ASP A 80 14.42 -5.37 8.37
CA ASP A 80 15.26 -5.88 7.30
C ASP A 80 15.05 -5.07 6.02
N ALA A 81 16.08 -4.33 5.57
CA ALA A 81 15.99 -3.48 4.38
C ALA A 81 15.93 -4.26 3.06
N VAL A 82 16.38 -5.52 3.06
CA VAL A 82 16.40 -6.37 1.86
C VAL A 82 15.08 -7.10 1.71
N ASN A 83 14.58 -7.68 2.81
CA ASN A 83 13.38 -8.53 2.77
C ASN A 83 12.08 -7.78 3.16
N ASN A 84 12.20 -6.63 3.85
CA ASN A 84 11.06 -5.84 4.30
C ASN A 84 11.26 -4.33 4.08
N PRO A 85 11.53 -3.88 2.83
CA PRO A 85 11.64 -2.45 2.53
C PRO A 85 10.30 -1.73 2.77
N PHE A 86 10.33 -0.40 2.85
CA PHE A 86 9.10 0.39 2.80
C PHE A 86 8.53 0.36 1.39
N LEU A 87 7.53 -0.49 1.18
CA LEU A 87 6.88 -0.71 -0.12
C LEU A 87 5.53 0.02 -0.18
N VAL A 88 5.46 1.09 -0.96
CA VAL A 88 4.22 1.83 -1.23
C VAL A 88 3.60 1.31 -2.52
N ASN A 89 2.53 0.52 -2.40
CA ASN A 89 1.85 -0.14 -3.52
C ASN A 89 0.39 0.31 -3.73
N LYS A 90 0.04 1.45 -3.13
CA LYS A 90 -1.31 2.01 -3.08
C LYS A 90 -1.22 3.53 -3.15
N SER A 91 -2.29 4.17 -3.61
CA SER A 91 -2.29 5.64 -3.71
C SER A 91 -2.33 6.25 -2.32
N LEU A 92 -1.28 6.98 -1.93
CA LEU A 92 -1.12 7.51 -0.58
C LEU A 92 -0.45 8.88 -0.58
N THR A 93 -0.78 9.70 0.41
CA THR A 93 0.02 10.88 0.76
C THR A 93 0.81 10.57 2.02
N ILE A 94 2.13 10.64 1.95
CA ILE A 94 3.03 10.43 3.09
C ILE A 94 3.71 11.77 3.34
N ARG A 95 3.38 12.39 4.47
CA ARG A 95 3.91 13.72 4.81
C ARG A 95 4.41 13.77 6.25
N ALA A 96 5.40 14.60 6.51
CA ALA A 96 5.75 14.97 7.86
C ALA A 96 4.60 15.74 8.55
N ASN A 97 4.49 15.60 9.87
CA ASN A 97 3.54 16.34 10.68
C ASN A 97 3.75 17.86 10.59
N THR A 98 5.01 18.30 10.51
CA THR A 98 5.38 19.70 10.33
C THR A 98 6.38 19.84 9.18
N ASN A 99 6.35 20.95 8.46
CA ASN A 99 7.37 21.29 7.47
C ASN A 99 8.71 21.49 8.21
N GLY A 100 9.58 20.48 8.16
CA GLY A 100 10.84 20.42 8.93
C GLY A 100 10.76 19.58 10.21
N ALA A 101 9.76 18.69 10.36
CA ALA A 101 9.91 17.61 11.33
C ALA A 101 10.97 16.63 10.81
N ASP A 102 11.92 16.29 11.69
CA ASP A 102 12.98 15.29 11.48
C ASP A 102 12.39 13.86 11.39
N ALA A 103 11.42 13.64 10.50
CA ALA A 103 10.88 12.34 10.17
C ALA A 103 11.86 11.65 9.22
N MET A 104 12.83 10.96 9.81
CA MET A 104 13.95 10.35 9.11
C MET A 104 13.59 8.94 8.64
N ILE A 105 13.59 8.74 7.33
CA ILE A 105 13.49 7.43 6.68
C ILE A 105 14.90 6.84 6.58
N SER A 106 15.10 5.72 7.26
CA SER A 106 16.39 5.03 7.38
C SER A 106 16.45 3.66 6.69
N CYS A 107 15.40 3.31 5.96
CA CYS A 107 15.29 2.05 5.24
C CYS A 107 14.83 2.28 3.80
N ALA A 108 15.22 1.38 2.90
CA ALA A 108 14.89 1.42 1.48
C ALA A 108 13.41 1.77 1.26
N PHE A 109 13.17 2.86 0.51
CA PHE A 109 11.85 3.39 0.26
C PHE A 109 11.52 3.21 -1.22
N THR A 110 10.54 2.36 -1.51
CA THR A 110 10.17 1.97 -2.87
C THR A 110 8.70 2.22 -3.11
N ILE A 111 8.40 3.00 -4.13
CA ILE A 111 7.05 3.21 -4.65
C ILE A 111 6.90 2.23 -5.81
N ALA A 112 6.06 1.20 -5.63
CA ALA A 112 5.82 0.20 -6.65
C ALA A 112 4.35 -0.22 -6.71
N GLY A 113 3.64 0.26 -7.73
CA GLY A 113 2.28 -0.18 -8.02
C GLY A 113 1.72 0.47 -9.29
N PRO A 114 1.18 -0.31 -10.24
CA PRO A 114 0.65 0.23 -11.48
C PRO A 114 -0.54 1.15 -11.22
N GLY A 115 -0.55 2.33 -11.83
CA GLY A 115 -1.71 3.23 -11.76
C GLY A 115 -1.87 3.98 -10.43
N ILE A 116 -0.88 3.96 -9.53
CA ILE A 116 -0.99 4.61 -8.21
C ILE A 116 -0.53 6.07 -8.26
N SER A 117 -1.12 6.89 -7.38
CA SER A 117 -0.73 8.28 -7.14
C SER A 117 -0.12 8.40 -5.75
N VAL A 118 1.14 8.83 -5.65
CA VAL A 118 1.86 8.93 -4.38
C VAL A 118 2.45 10.33 -4.21
N VAL A 119 2.20 10.92 -3.04
CA VAL A 119 2.80 12.19 -2.63
C VAL A 119 3.70 11.92 -1.44
N VAL A 120 4.97 12.33 -1.54
CA VAL A 120 5.97 12.25 -0.48
C VAL A 120 6.43 13.66 -0.18
N GLN A 121 6.13 14.16 1.03
CA GLN A 121 6.35 15.56 1.37
C GLN A 121 7.03 15.79 2.73
N GLY A 122 8.07 16.62 2.72
CA GLY A 122 8.66 17.18 3.94
C GLY A 122 9.39 16.15 4.81
N LEU A 123 9.84 15.04 4.24
CA LEU A 123 10.54 13.96 4.94
C LEU A 123 12.05 14.05 4.75
N ASP A 124 12.79 13.46 5.68
CA ASP A 124 14.24 13.29 5.56
C ASP A 124 14.56 11.86 5.15
N PHE A 125 15.49 11.68 4.22
CA PHE A 125 15.91 10.39 3.69
C PHE A 125 17.40 10.21 3.89
N SER A 126 17.79 9.09 4.49
CA SER A 126 19.18 8.64 4.55
C SER A 126 19.47 7.48 3.57
N THR A 127 18.50 7.20 2.70
CA THR A 127 18.43 6.08 1.76
C THR A 127 17.74 6.54 0.49
N ASN A 128 17.93 5.80 -0.59
CA ASN A 128 17.36 6.12 -1.89
C ASN A 128 15.83 6.02 -1.89
N ILE A 129 15.21 6.86 -2.71
CA ILE A 129 13.81 6.80 -3.09
C ILE A 129 13.75 6.13 -4.46
N ASN A 130 13.19 4.92 -4.52
CA ASN A 130 13.01 4.17 -5.75
C ASN A 130 11.56 4.30 -6.23
N VAL A 131 11.37 4.63 -7.50
CA VAL A 131 10.06 4.69 -8.15
C VAL A 131 10.04 3.68 -9.30
N ASP A 132 9.20 2.66 -9.15
CA ASP A 132 9.00 1.56 -10.09
C ASP A 132 7.50 1.48 -10.43
N GLN A 133 7.10 1.64 -11.69
CA GLN A 133 5.71 1.42 -12.15
C GLN A 133 4.61 2.33 -11.54
N ALA A 134 4.92 3.53 -11.04
CA ALA A 134 3.89 4.47 -10.55
C ALA A 134 3.31 5.38 -11.66
N ALA A 135 2.10 5.91 -11.46
CA ALA A 135 1.40 6.74 -12.45
C ALA A 135 1.53 8.25 -12.19
N ASP A 136 1.38 8.70 -10.94
CA ASP A 136 1.60 10.10 -10.53
C ASP A 136 2.45 10.09 -9.25
N VAL A 137 3.65 10.67 -9.30
CA VAL A 137 4.54 10.70 -8.13
C VAL A 137 5.01 12.11 -7.88
N LYS A 138 4.77 12.61 -6.66
CA LYS A 138 5.18 13.94 -6.23
C LYS A 138 6.13 13.82 -5.06
N ILE A 139 7.38 14.19 -5.28
CA ILE A 139 8.44 14.24 -4.27
C ILE A 139 8.69 15.72 -3.98
N LEU A 140 8.15 16.20 -2.86
CA LEU A 140 8.05 17.61 -2.53
C LEU A 140 8.81 17.94 -1.23
N GLN A 141 9.72 18.90 -1.27
CA GLN A 141 10.32 19.48 -0.07
C GLN A 141 10.98 18.48 0.89
N ASN A 142 11.52 17.38 0.35
CA ASN A 142 12.23 16.37 1.14
C ASN A 142 13.72 16.71 1.23
N SER A 143 14.39 16.23 2.27
CA SER A 143 15.83 16.34 2.43
C SER A 143 16.48 14.97 2.22
N LEU A 144 17.42 14.85 1.30
CA LEU A 144 18.15 13.61 1.02
C LEU A 144 19.59 13.76 1.51
N PHE A 145 20.02 12.86 2.38
CA PHE A 145 21.34 12.86 3.03
C PHE A 145 22.13 11.60 2.67
N ASN A 146 23.43 11.59 2.96
CA ASN A 146 24.31 10.42 2.80
C ASN A 146 24.36 9.85 1.38
N SER A 147 24.34 10.73 0.37
CA SER A 147 24.28 10.32 -1.04
C SER A 147 23.02 9.51 -1.37
N ALA A 148 21.93 9.76 -0.65
CA ALA A 148 20.62 9.27 -1.01
C ALA A 148 20.17 9.92 -2.32
N ASP A 149 19.75 9.06 -3.25
CA ASP A 149 19.32 9.46 -4.58
C ASP A 149 17.82 9.25 -4.79
N ILE A 150 17.26 9.96 -5.77
CA ILE A 150 15.94 9.68 -6.32
C ILE A 150 16.14 8.89 -7.61
N HIS A 151 15.71 7.62 -7.64
CA HIS A 151 15.81 6.70 -8.77
C HIS A 151 14.43 6.44 -9.37
N VAL A 152 14.27 6.61 -10.68
CA VAL A 152 12.98 6.44 -11.36
C VAL A 152 13.13 5.53 -12.59
N THR A 153 13.10 4.22 -12.37
CA THR A 153 13.51 3.22 -13.37
C THR A 153 12.42 2.81 -14.35
N ASP A 154 11.18 2.67 -13.89
CA ASP A 154 10.07 2.08 -14.67
C ASP A 154 8.79 2.92 -14.65
N TYR A 155 8.96 4.24 -14.69
CA TYR A 155 7.86 5.19 -14.71
C TYR A 155 7.19 5.24 -16.09
N LYS A 156 6.33 4.26 -16.36
CA LYS A 156 5.59 4.18 -17.62
C LYS A 156 4.36 5.06 -17.56
N THR A 157 4.49 6.31 -17.99
CA THR A 157 3.33 7.09 -18.40
C THR A 157 3.19 7.03 -19.91
N THR A 158 2.02 6.59 -20.39
CA THR A 158 1.57 7.06 -21.70
C THR A 158 1.06 8.50 -21.54
N GLU A 159 0.98 9.25 -22.64
CA GLU A 159 0.55 10.64 -22.63
C GLU A 159 -0.83 10.75 -21.92
N GLY A 160 -0.85 11.36 -20.73
CA GLY A 160 -2.07 11.50 -19.90
C GLY A 160 -2.23 10.54 -18.71
N ASP A 161 -1.31 9.61 -18.48
CA ASP A 161 -1.40 8.64 -17.37
C ASP A 161 -0.85 9.13 -16.02
N GLY A 162 -0.19 10.29 -16.01
CA GLY A 162 0.23 11.02 -14.81
C GLY A 162 1.64 11.62 -14.95
N SER A 163 2.17 12.24 -13.89
CA SER A 163 3.40 13.03 -13.97
C SER A 163 4.33 12.84 -12.78
N LEU A 164 5.64 12.86 -13.07
CA LEU A 164 6.66 12.88 -12.03
C LEU A 164 6.91 14.34 -11.66
N THR A 165 6.70 14.71 -10.40
CA THR A 165 6.99 16.04 -9.88
C THR A 165 8.05 15.96 -8.79
N VAL A 166 9.20 16.58 -9.00
CA VAL A 166 10.29 16.65 -8.01
C VAL A 166 10.61 18.11 -7.73
N VAL A 167 10.06 18.65 -6.64
CA VAL A 167 10.11 20.10 -6.37
C VAL A 167 10.54 20.43 -4.95
N GLY A 168 11.44 21.40 -4.81
CA GLY A 168 11.80 21.98 -3.52
C GLY A 168 12.64 21.08 -2.62
N ASN A 169 13.20 19.98 -3.13
CA ASN A 169 13.98 19.04 -2.34
C ASN A 169 15.40 19.56 -2.10
N TYR A 170 15.96 19.23 -0.94
CA TYR A 170 17.36 19.41 -0.62
C TYR A 170 18.12 18.11 -0.88
N LEU A 171 19.11 18.14 -1.76
CA LEU A 171 20.00 17.04 -2.07
C LEU A 171 21.34 17.34 -1.43
N GLY A 172 21.69 16.59 -0.38
CA GLY A 172 22.96 16.72 0.32
C GLY A 172 24.16 16.28 -0.54
N PRO A 173 25.39 16.40 -0.01
CA PRO A 173 26.61 16.06 -0.73
C PRO A 173 26.57 14.66 -1.36
N GLY A 174 26.72 14.62 -2.69
CA GLY A 174 26.69 13.39 -3.48
C GLY A 174 25.30 12.85 -3.79
N GLY A 175 24.21 13.46 -3.30
CA GLY A 175 22.84 13.11 -3.66
C GLY A 175 22.45 13.65 -5.04
N LEU A 176 21.79 12.82 -5.83
CA LEU A 176 21.42 13.07 -7.21
C LEU A 176 19.95 12.71 -7.46
N ILE A 177 19.39 13.33 -8.50
CA ILE A 177 18.20 12.81 -9.15
C ILE A 177 18.71 11.98 -10.31
N ALA A 178 18.82 10.67 -10.10
CA ALA A 178 19.43 9.75 -11.05
C ALA A 178 18.34 9.03 -11.84
N GLU A 179 18.62 8.78 -13.13
CA GLU A 179 17.81 7.92 -14.00
C GLU A 179 16.31 8.25 -13.97
N ILE A 180 15.90 9.22 -14.79
CA ILE A 180 14.49 9.60 -14.93
C ILE A 180 13.96 9.05 -16.24
N TYR A 181 13.30 7.89 -16.17
CA TYR A 181 12.60 7.30 -17.30
C TYR A 181 11.13 7.69 -17.31
N SER A 182 10.85 9.00 -17.41
CA SER A 182 9.49 9.56 -17.52
C SER A 182 9.40 10.49 -18.73
N ASN A 183 8.28 10.40 -19.47
CA ASN A 183 7.98 11.32 -20.57
C ASN A 183 7.55 12.70 -20.06
N ASP A 184 6.95 12.75 -18.86
CA ASP A 184 6.38 13.95 -18.24
C ASP A 184 6.96 14.12 -16.82
N ALA A 185 8.16 14.70 -16.76
CA ALA A 185 8.83 15.04 -15.51
C ALA A 185 8.91 16.57 -15.31
N TYR A 186 8.43 17.04 -14.16
CA TYR A 186 8.57 18.42 -13.70
C TYR A 186 9.54 18.50 -12.53
N ILE A 187 10.70 19.09 -12.77
CA ILE A 187 11.79 19.20 -11.78
C ILE A 187 12.13 20.67 -11.59
N ALA A 188 11.89 21.21 -10.40
CA ALA A 188 12.07 22.64 -10.14
C ALA A 188 12.44 22.95 -8.69
N GLY A 189 13.24 24.01 -8.48
CA GLY A 189 13.50 24.54 -7.14
C GLY A 189 14.23 23.60 -6.18
N ASN A 190 14.90 22.56 -6.69
CA ASN A 190 15.71 21.67 -5.85
C ASN A 190 17.06 22.33 -5.54
N LEU A 191 17.54 22.20 -4.30
CA LEU A 191 18.84 22.68 -3.88
C LEU A 191 19.81 21.49 -3.82
N MET A 192 20.86 21.55 -4.63
CA MET A 192 21.93 20.54 -4.62
C MET A 192 23.16 21.10 -3.91
N ASP A 193 23.54 20.48 -2.80
CA ASP A 193 24.81 20.76 -2.13
C ASP A 193 25.90 19.87 -2.74
N GLN A 194 26.84 20.48 -3.46
CA GLN A 194 27.92 19.72 -4.08
C GLN A 194 29.04 19.34 -3.11
N GLY A 195 29.01 19.82 -1.86
CA GLY A 195 30.13 19.72 -0.93
C GLY A 195 31.33 20.51 -1.46
N ARG A 196 31.78 21.53 -0.73
CA ARG A 196 33.07 22.13 -1.09
C ARG A 196 34.17 21.13 -0.76
N ALA A 197 34.84 20.63 -1.80
CA ALA A 197 36.09 19.86 -1.70
C ALA A 197 37.21 20.69 -1.07
#